data_AF-Q5BYU1-F1
#
_entry.id   AF-Q5BYU1-F1
#
_cell.length_a   1.000
_cell.length_b   1.000
_cell.length_c   1.000
_cell.angle_alpha   90.00
_cell.angle_beta   90.00
_cell.angle_gamma   90.00
#
_symmetry.space_group_name_H-M   'P 1'
#
loop_
_entity.id
_entity.type
_entity.pdbx_description
1 polymer ?
#
loop_
_entity_poly.entity_id
_entity_poly.type
_entity_poly.pdbx_seq_one_letter_code
_entity_poly.pdbx_strand_id
1 'polypeptide(L)'
;QTVIVTAPAGISDIGDHKFRCAVSINLVKDVDVEIVTECPPGQTMCRSGECLPRAVFCDGKYDCRDRSDEDPRFCAPSVVITPTTILTRPYESFQFECKSTTPGSEPQVTFEGYPVESDRRFTIIRPSREHIIVRADSGVAEPGKYSFTCSIVSGTAGTILVQVESICPTGYSRCRDGTCIPEYQFCDGIPHCRDGSDEDKLRCPEVKVEVRVHFTPGELRIQPGRSFRLECV
;
A
#
# COMPACT_ATOMS: atom_id res chain seq x y z
N GLN A 1 35.06 26.32 -9.77
CA GLN A 1 35.26 25.00 -9.15
C GLN A 1 34.47 24.01 -9.96
N THR A 2 35.10 22.95 -10.48
CA THR A 2 34.45 21.96 -11.34
C THR A 2 34.23 20.70 -10.53
N VAL A 3 32.98 20.22 -10.47
CA VAL A 3 32.64 18.95 -9.82
C VAL A 3 32.55 17.91 -10.93
N ILE A 4 33.36 16.86 -10.83
CA ILE A 4 33.33 15.72 -11.74
C ILE A 4 32.62 14.58 -11.02
N VAL A 5 31.51 14.12 -11.59
CA VAL A 5 30.77 12.95 -11.10
C VAL A 5 31.09 11.81 -12.04
N THR A 6 31.68 10.74 -11.50
CA THR A 6 32.01 9.54 -12.25
C THR A 6 31.25 8.37 -11.66
N ALA A 7 30.58 7.59 -12.51
CA ALA A 7 29.97 6.32 -12.16
C ALA A 7 30.83 5.17 -12.72
N PRO A 8 31.94 4.78 -12.06
CA PRO A 8 32.88 3.80 -12.61
C PRO A 8 32.28 2.39 -12.77
N ALA A 9 31.15 2.11 -12.11
CA ALA A 9 30.40 0.87 -12.22
C ALA A 9 29.06 1.01 -12.97
N GLY A 10 28.78 2.18 -13.56
CA GLY A 10 27.47 2.50 -14.14
C GLY A 10 26.37 2.72 -13.10
N ILE A 11 25.13 2.77 -13.57
CA ILE A 11 23.90 2.87 -12.77
C ILE A 11 23.04 1.68 -13.18
N SER A 12 22.62 0.86 -12.22
CA SER A 12 22.00 -0.45 -12.44
C SER A 12 20.49 -0.40 -12.69
N ASP A 13 19.83 0.67 -12.28
CA ASP A 13 18.38 0.83 -12.41
C ASP A 13 18.02 1.34 -13.82
N ILE A 14 17.19 0.58 -14.53
CA ILE A 14 16.68 0.96 -15.85
C ILE A 14 15.65 2.08 -15.67
N GLY A 15 15.72 3.10 -16.53
CA GLY A 15 14.79 4.24 -16.53
C GLY A 15 15.46 5.60 -16.41
N ASP A 16 14.66 6.60 -16.03
CA ASP A 16 15.06 8.01 -15.98
C ASP A 16 15.72 8.37 -14.65
N HIS A 17 16.95 8.88 -14.72
CA HIS A 17 17.71 9.37 -13.56
C HIS A 17 17.94 10.87 -13.69
N LYS A 18 17.64 11.64 -12.64
CA LYS A 18 17.84 13.09 -12.62
C LYS A 18 18.99 13.49 -11.69
N PHE A 19 20.05 14.04 -12.27
CA PHE A 19 21.21 14.56 -11.54
C PHE A 19 21.12 16.07 -11.40
N ARG A 20 21.16 16.55 -10.15
CA ARG A 20 21.07 17.96 -9.83
C ARG A 20 22.43 18.54 -9.46
N CYS A 21 22.89 19.54 -10.22
CA CYS A 21 24.09 20.31 -9.91
C CYS A 21 23.69 21.70 -9.40
N ALA A 22 24.11 22.07 -8.19
CA ALA A 22 23.78 23.34 -7.56
C ALA A 22 25.04 24.12 -7.16
N VAL A 23 25.07 25.42 -7.46
CA VAL A 23 26.12 26.35 -7.00
C VAL A 23 25.64 27.18 -5.81
N SER A 24 24.34 27.46 -5.74
CA SER A 24 23.65 28.12 -4.61
C SER A 24 22.16 27.73 -4.63
N ILE A 25 21.37 28.15 -3.63
CA ILE A 25 19.96 27.75 -3.50
C ILE A 25 19.10 28.08 -4.74
N ASN A 26 19.49 29.10 -5.51
CA ASN A 26 18.75 29.59 -6.67
C ASN A 26 19.45 29.29 -8.01
N LEU A 27 20.66 28.72 -7.98
CA LEU A 27 21.43 28.43 -9.19
C LEU A 27 21.68 26.94 -9.29
N VAL A 28 20.71 26.26 -9.88
CA VAL A 28 20.61 24.81 -9.99
C VAL A 28 20.39 24.43 -11.45
N LYS A 29 21.04 23.36 -11.91
CA LYS A 29 20.81 22.77 -13.22
C LYS A 29 20.62 21.26 -13.06
N ASP A 30 19.52 20.75 -13.60
CA ASP A 30 19.22 19.33 -13.64
C ASP A 30 19.68 18.73 -14.98
N VAL A 31 20.15 17.49 -14.95
CA VAL A 31 20.51 16.66 -16.10
C VAL A 31 19.73 15.35 -15.99
N ASP A 32 18.91 15.07 -17.00
CA ASP A 32 18.20 13.79 -17.14
C ASP A 32 19.10 12.80 -17.89
N VAL A 33 19.22 11.59 -17.35
CA VAL A 33 20.00 10.47 -17.88
C VAL A 33 19.06 9.28 -18.00
N GLU A 34 18.72 8.92 -19.24
CA GLU A 34 17.89 7.76 -19.54
C GLU A 34 18.80 6.53 -19.73
N ILE A 35 18.59 5.49 -18.93
CA ILE A 35 19.29 4.21 -19.06
C ILE A 35 18.37 3.25 -19.80
N VAL A 36 18.56 3.21 -21.12
CA VAL A 36 17.89 2.26 -22.00
C VAL A 36 18.62 0.92 -22.02
N THR A 37 17.87 -0.17 -22.04
CA THR A 37 18.44 -1.49 -22.30
C THR A 37 18.55 -1.70 -23.82
N GLU A 38 19.78 -1.75 -24.35
CA GLU A 38 20.02 -2.11 -25.76
C GLU A 38 19.79 -3.59 -26.07
N CYS A 39 19.49 -4.41 -25.06
CA CYS A 39 19.25 -5.84 -25.23
C CYS A 39 17.81 -6.17 -25.68
N PRO A 40 17.62 -7.20 -26.52
CA PRO A 40 16.30 -7.72 -26.87
C PRO A 40 15.48 -8.11 -25.62
N PRO A 41 14.13 -8.06 -25.69
CA PRO A 41 13.29 -8.46 -24.57
C PRO A 41 13.61 -9.89 -24.09
N GLY A 42 13.80 -10.04 -22.78
CA GLY A 42 14.20 -11.30 -22.13
C GLY A 42 15.71 -11.51 -22.00
N GLN A 43 16.53 -10.56 -22.47
CA GLN A 43 17.99 -10.57 -22.30
C GLN A 43 18.45 -9.45 -21.36
N THR A 44 19.59 -9.68 -20.70
CA THR A 44 20.26 -8.75 -19.80
C THR A 44 21.68 -8.51 -20.32
N MET A 45 22.17 -7.28 -20.20
CA MET A 45 23.52 -6.91 -20.65
C MET A 45 24.56 -7.23 -19.58
N CYS A 46 25.61 -7.98 -19.95
CA CYS A 46 26.83 -8.11 -19.16
C CYS A 46 27.57 -6.77 -19.09
N ARG A 47 28.43 -6.59 -18.11
CA ARG A 47 29.30 -5.40 -18.01
C ARG A 47 30.31 -5.32 -19.17
N SER A 48 30.64 -6.44 -19.80
CA SER A 48 31.40 -6.52 -21.05
C SER A 48 30.68 -5.95 -22.28
N GLY A 49 29.36 -5.74 -22.19
CA GLY A 49 28.50 -5.25 -23.28
C GLY A 49 27.81 -6.35 -24.10
N GLU A 50 27.94 -7.62 -23.75
CA GLU A 50 27.20 -8.71 -24.42
C GLU A 50 25.81 -8.91 -23.80
N CYS A 51 24.80 -9.22 -24.62
CA CYS A 51 23.45 -9.51 -24.15
C CYS A 51 23.27 -11.03 -24.04
N LEU A 52 22.91 -11.50 -22.85
CA LEU A 52 22.63 -12.91 -22.59
C LEU A 52 21.21 -13.10 -22.02
N PRO A 53 20.59 -14.28 -22.16
CA PRO A 53 19.29 -14.54 -21.55
C PRO A 53 19.30 -14.27 -20.05
N ARG A 54 18.25 -13.66 -19.51
CA ARG A 54 18.18 -13.37 -18.07
C ARG A 54 18.33 -14.62 -17.18
N ALA A 55 18.03 -15.79 -17.73
CA ALA A 55 18.14 -17.08 -17.03
C ALA A 55 19.59 -17.55 -16.78
N VAL A 56 20.58 -17.02 -17.50
CA VAL A 56 22.00 -17.40 -17.31
C VAL A 56 22.75 -16.43 -16.39
N PHE A 57 22.04 -15.46 -15.80
CA PHE A 57 22.61 -14.62 -14.75
C PHE A 57 22.37 -15.28 -13.40
N CYS A 58 23.40 -15.35 -12.57
CA CYS A 58 23.36 -15.93 -11.22
C CYS A 58 22.98 -17.41 -11.19
N ASP A 59 23.31 -18.16 -12.24
CA ASP A 59 23.06 -19.60 -12.35
C ASP A 59 24.25 -20.46 -11.86
N GLY A 60 25.32 -19.79 -11.37
CA GLY A 60 26.53 -20.41 -10.87
C GLY A 60 27.54 -20.75 -11.96
N LYS A 61 27.29 -20.33 -13.20
CA LYS A 61 28.18 -20.53 -14.34
C LYS A 61 28.59 -19.19 -14.93
N TYR A 62 29.85 -19.10 -15.34
CA TYR A 62 30.36 -17.91 -16.01
C TYR A 62 30.02 -17.96 -17.50
N ASP A 63 28.94 -17.31 -17.88
CA ASP A 63 28.44 -17.12 -19.24
C ASP A 63 28.87 -15.77 -19.84
N CYS A 64 28.99 -14.70 -19.04
CA CYS A 64 29.63 -13.47 -19.53
C CYS A 64 31.15 -13.68 -19.71
N ARG A 65 31.72 -13.08 -20.76
CA ARG A 65 33.16 -13.03 -21.04
C ARG A 65 33.95 -12.40 -19.88
N ASP A 66 33.37 -11.41 -19.22
CA ASP A 66 33.95 -10.76 -18.04
C ASP A 66 33.42 -11.32 -16.71
N ARG A 67 32.61 -12.38 -16.77
CA ARG A 67 32.03 -13.08 -15.60
C ARG A 67 31.12 -12.19 -14.74
N SER A 68 30.61 -11.11 -15.34
CA SER A 68 29.77 -10.14 -14.63
C SER A 68 28.36 -10.65 -14.32
N ASP A 69 27.92 -11.69 -15.03
CA ASP A 69 26.71 -12.46 -14.76
C ASP A 69 26.70 -13.17 -13.40
N GLU A 70 27.87 -13.39 -12.81
CA GLU A 70 28.04 -14.03 -11.51
C GLU A 70 28.70 -13.09 -10.49
N ASP A 71 28.87 -11.80 -10.82
CA ASP A 71 29.38 -10.82 -9.85
C ASP A 71 28.31 -10.61 -8.77
N PRO A 72 28.61 -10.80 -7.47
CA PRO A 72 27.65 -10.58 -6.39
C PRO A 72 27.04 -9.17 -6.36
N ARG A 73 27.70 -8.19 -6.99
CA ARG A 73 27.18 -6.83 -7.15
C ARG A 73 26.07 -6.72 -8.19
N PHE A 74 26.04 -7.63 -9.16
CA PHE A 74 25.01 -7.76 -10.20
C PHE A 74 23.96 -8.81 -9.80
N CYS A 75 24.41 -9.86 -9.11
CA CYS A 75 23.60 -10.89 -8.47
C CYS A 75 23.18 -10.52 -7.05
N ALA A 76 22.76 -9.27 -6.84
CA ALA A 76 22.09 -8.93 -5.60
C ALA A 76 20.85 -9.83 -5.51
N PRO A 77 20.81 -10.79 -4.57
CA PRO A 77 19.70 -11.72 -4.51
C PRO A 77 18.46 -10.87 -4.20
N SER A 78 17.41 -11.04 -4.99
CA SER A 78 16.24 -10.17 -4.93
C SER A 78 14.97 -11.00 -4.96
N VAL A 79 13.90 -10.40 -4.47
CA VAL A 79 12.58 -11.02 -4.54
C VAL A 79 11.71 -10.19 -5.48
N VAL A 80 11.14 -10.86 -6.49
CA VAL A 80 10.15 -10.28 -7.39
C VAL A 80 8.77 -10.58 -6.82
N ILE A 81 7.98 -9.53 -6.56
CA ILE A 81 6.58 -9.66 -6.15
C ILE A 81 5.69 -9.31 -7.33
N THR A 82 4.64 -10.10 -7.56
CA THR A 82 3.71 -9.87 -8.67
C THR A 82 2.27 -10.16 -8.23
N PRO A 83 1.33 -9.23 -8.45
CA PRO A 83 1.55 -7.84 -8.91
C PRO A 83 2.21 -6.96 -7.82
N THR A 84 2.68 -5.75 -8.18
CA THR A 84 3.27 -4.79 -7.22
C THR A 84 2.21 -3.92 -6.52
N THR A 85 0.99 -3.87 -7.06
CA THR A 85 -0.16 -3.19 -6.46
C THR A 85 -1.42 -3.99 -6.72
N ILE A 86 -2.27 -4.12 -5.70
CA ILE A 86 -3.60 -4.73 -5.80
C ILE A 86 -4.61 -3.68 -5.36
N LEU A 87 -5.58 -3.39 -6.23
CA LEU A 87 -6.78 -2.63 -5.89
C LEU A 87 -7.90 -3.64 -5.68
N THR A 88 -8.50 -3.64 -4.50
CA THR A 88 -9.55 -4.60 -4.13
C THR A 88 -10.63 -3.94 -3.28
N ARG A 89 -11.74 -4.64 -3.04
CA ARG A 89 -12.84 -4.19 -2.20
C ARG A 89 -12.87 -4.90 -0.84
N PRO A 90 -13.64 -4.39 0.12
CA PRO A 90 -13.91 -5.11 1.37
C PRO A 90 -14.41 -6.53 1.12
N TYR A 91 -13.79 -7.50 1.80
CA TYR A 91 -14.08 -8.94 1.71
C TYR A 91 -13.82 -9.60 0.36
N GLU A 92 -13.21 -8.89 -0.59
CA GLU A 92 -12.87 -9.44 -1.89
C GLU A 92 -11.53 -10.18 -1.81
N SER A 93 -11.52 -11.41 -2.32
CA SER A 93 -10.33 -12.24 -2.26
C SER A 93 -9.24 -11.72 -3.19
N PHE A 94 -7.99 -11.85 -2.75
CA PHE A 94 -6.85 -11.49 -3.58
C PHE A 94 -5.69 -12.45 -3.34
N GLN A 95 -4.77 -12.49 -4.29
CA GLN A 95 -3.54 -13.24 -4.17
C GLN A 95 -2.39 -12.49 -4.82
N PHE A 96 -1.19 -12.73 -4.31
CA PHE A 96 0.05 -12.29 -4.93
C PHE A 96 1.13 -13.36 -4.78
N GLU A 97 2.11 -13.28 -5.65
CA GLU A 97 3.22 -14.21 -5.71
C GLU A 97 4.52 -13.52 -5.37
N CYS A 98 5.38 -14.22 -4.63
CA CYS A 98 6.75 -13.81 -4.36
C CYS A 98 7.69 -14.88 -4.92
N LYS A 99 8.59 -14.48 -5.82
CA LYS A 99 9.59 -15.35 -6.44
C LYS A 99 10.98 -14.82 -6.15
N SER A 100 11.83 -15.63 -5.52
CA SER A 100 13.25 -15.31 -5.39
C SER A 100 13.95 -15.48 -6.73
N THR A 101 14.82 -14.53 -7.08
CA THR A 101 15.69 -14.65 -8.24
C THR A 101 16.88 -15.59 -8.00
N THR A 102 17.04 -16.09 -6.77
CA THR A 102 18.19 -16.90 -6.37
C THR A 102 17.74 -18.33 -6.06
N PRO A 103 18.22 -19.33 -6.81
CA PRO A 103 17.84 -20.74 -6.60
C PRO A 103 18.07 -21.21 -5.16
N GLY A 104 17.10 -21.93 -4.60
CA GLY A 104 17.21 -22.50 -3.25
C GLY A 104 17.03 -21.52 -2.09
N SER A 105 16.81 -20.23 -2.38
CA SER A 105 16.50 -19.22 -1.37
C SER A 105 15.01 -19.27 -1.01
N GLU A 106 14.70 -19.40 0.28
CA GLU A 106 13.31 -19.44 0.75
C GLU A 106 12.83 -18.03 1.12
N PRO A 107 11.89 -17.44 0.34
CA PRO A 107 11.35 -16.15 0.69
C PRO A 107 10.53 -16.22 1.98
N GLN A 108 10.43 -15.09 2.67
CA GLN A 108 9.60 -14.90 3.84
C GLN A 108 8.70 -13.70 3.57
N VAL A 109 7.43 -13.79 3.96
CA VAL A 109 6.47 -12.70 3.78
C VAL A 109 6.05 -12.15 5.13
N THR A 110 6.16 -10.85 5.29
CA THR A 110 5.66 -10.12 6.45
C THR A 110 4.54 -9.18 6.04
N PHE A 111 3.55 -9.03 6.91
CA PHE A 111 2.45 -8.09 6.81
C PHE A 111 2.60 -7.08 7.95
N GLU A 112 2.81 -5.80 7.62
CA GLU A 112 3.07 -4.74 8.61
C GLU A 112 4.18 -5.12 9.63
N GLY A 113 5.19 -5.87 9.17
CA GLY A 113 6.31 -6.33 9.99
C GLY A 113 6.13 -7.67 10.71
N TYR A 114 4.92 -8.25 10.71
CA TYR A 114 4.65 -9.56 11.33
C TYR A 114 4.62 -10.69 10.30
N PRO A 115 5.13 -11.90 10.59
CA PRO A 115 5.10 -13.01 9.65
C PRO A 115 3.68 -13.40 9.24
N VAL A 116 3.41 -13.43 7.93
CA VAL A 116 2.09 -13.78 7.37
C VAL A 116 1.67 -15.19 7.75
N GLU A 117 2.61 -16.13 7.90
CA GLU A 117 2.34 -17.51 8.33
C GLU A 117 1.67 -17.61 9.71
N SER A 118 1.83 -16.59 10.56
CA SER A 118 1.21 -16.56 11.89
C SER A 118 -0.24 -16.07 11.86
N ASP A 119 -0.67 -15.41 10.78
CA ASP A 119 -1.99 -14.79 10.67
C ASP A 119 -2.95 -15.69 9.88
N ARG A 120 -4.01 -16.14 10.55
CA ARG A 120 -5.01 -17.07 9.98
C ARG A 120 -5.83 -16.48 8.84
N ARG A 121 -5.76 -15.17 8.60
CA ARG A 121 -6.46 -14.51 7.49
C ARG A 121 -5.81 -14.80 6.14
N PHE A 122 -4.56 -15.26 6.13
CA PHE A 122 -3.80 -15.52 4.92
C PHE A 122 -3.46 -17.02 4.80
N THR A 123 -3.60 -17.53 3.59
CA THR A 123 -3.18 -18.89 3.22
C THR A 123 -1.87 -18.79 2.45
N ILE A 124 -0.83 -19.50 2.91
CA ILE A 124 0.45 -19.60 2.20
C ILE A 124 0.51 -20.90 1.42
N ILE A 125 0.81 -20.80 0.12
CA ILE A 125 1.09 -21.94 -0.76
C ILE A 125 2.55 -21.82 -1.21
N ARG A 126 3.31 -22.91 -1.15
CA ARG A 126 4.72 -22.96 -1.58
C ARG A 126 4.89 -23.91 -2.77
N PRO A 127 4.69 -23.46 -4.03
CA PRO A 127 4.87 -24.31 -5.21
C PRO A 127 6.31 -24.86 -5.38
N SER A 128 7.31 -24.06 -5.00
CA SER A 128 8.72 -24.44 -4.97
C SER A 128 9.44 -23.78 -3.79
N ARG A 129 10.75 -24.01 -3.61
CA ARG A 129 11.50 -23.39 -2.48
C ARG A 129 11.62 -21.88 -2.64
N GLU A 130 11.75 -21.42 -3.88
CA GLU A 130 11.92 -20.03 -4.28
C GLU A 130 10.60 -19.31 -4.59
N HIS A 131 9.46 -20.01 -4.60
CA HIS A 131 8.16 -19.45 -4.97
C HIS A 131 7.13 -19.62 -3.87
N ILE A 132 6.52 -18.50 -3.46
CA ILE A 132 5.44 -18.45 -2.48
C ILE A 132 4.25 -17.72 -3.10
N ILE A 133 3.05 -18.20 -2.82
CA ILE A 133 1.79 -17.56 -3.15
C ILE A 133 1.06 -17.27 -1.84
N VAL A 134 0.72 -16.01 -1.63
CA VAL A 134 -0.10 -15.57 -0.49
C VAL A 134 -1.51 -15.32 -1.00
N ARG A 135 -2.49 -15.95 -0.35
CA ARG A 135 -3.91 -15.79 -0.66
C ARG A 135 -4.65 -15.22 0.55
N ALA A 136 -5.46 -14.20 0.33
CA ALA A 136 -6.46 -13.74 1.26
C ALA A 136 -7.83 -14.19 0.74
N ASP A 137 -8.24 -15.43 1.03
CA ASP A 137 -9.45 -16.01 0.45
C ASP A 137 -10.74 -15.29 0.91
N SER A 138 -10.72 -14.67 2.09
CA SER A 138 -11.82 -13.85 2.62
C SER A 138 -11.59 -12.33 2.45
N GLY A 139 -10.52 -11.93 1.77
CA GLY A 139 -10.13 -10.53 1.62
C GLY A 139 -9.82 -9.84 2.96
N VAL A 140 -9.82 -8.50 2.92
CA VAL A 140 -9.67 -7.64 4.10
C VAL A 140 -10.95 -6.81 4.23
N ALA A 141 -11.49 -6.70 5.45
CA ALA A 141 -12.75 -6.00 5.70
C ALA A 141 -12.60 -4.48 5.71
N GLU A 142 -11.54 -3.99 6.33
CA GLU A 142 -11.34 -2.56 6.56
C GLU A 142 -10.77 -1.88 5.30
N PRO A 143 -11.33 -0.73 4.87
CA PRO A 143 -10.72 0.10 3.84
C PRO A 143 -9.36 0.63 4.31
N GLY A 144 -8.39 0.65 3.41
CA GLY A 144 -7.05 1.10 3.79
C GLY A 144 -5.98 0.69 2.80
N LYS A 145 -4.75 1.10 3.12
CA LYS A 145 -3.54 0.69 2.40
C LYS A 145 -2.76 -0.26 3.30
N TYR A 146 -2.50 -1.43 2.77
CA TYR A 146 -1.86 -2.53 3.46
C TYR A 146 -0.54 -2.86 2.75
N SER A 147 0.54 -2.97 3.52
CA SER A 147 1.85 -3.28 2.98
C SER A 147 2.28 -4.71 3.34
N PHE A 148 2.68 -5.46 2.32
CA PHE A 148 3.32 -6.76 2.52
C PHE A 148 4.73 -6.68 1.98
N THR A 149 5.69 -7.19 2.74
CA THR A 149 7.10 -7.21 2.37
C THR A 149 7.53 -8.65 2.20
N CYS A 150 8.18 -8.95 1.07
CA CYS A 150 8.82 -10.23 0.88
C CYS A 150 10.34 -10.07 0.90
N SER A 151 11.00 -10.85 1.74
CA SER A 151 12.43 -10.77 1.97
C SER A 151 13.08 -12.15 1.97
N ILE A 152 14.39 -12.16 1.77
CA ILE A 152 15.29 -13.32 1.88
C ILE A 152 16.47 -12.90 2.77
N VAL A 153 17.16 -13.87 3.37
CA VAL A 153 18.19 -13.65 4.41
C VAL A 153 19.30 -12.67 4.00
N SER A 154 19.69 -12.66 2.72
CA SER A 154 20.81 -11.86 2.23
C SER A 154 20.48 -11.04 0.98
N GLY A 155 19.22 -10.62 0.81
CA GLY A 155 18.78 -9.98 -0.44
C GLY A 155 17.85 -8.79 -0.30
N THR A 156 17.61 -8.13 -1.43
CA THR A 156 16.72 -6.99 -1.55
C THR A 156 15.28 -7.44 -1.38
N ALA A 157 14.61 -6.86 -0.38
CA ALA A 157 13.21 -7.11 -0.13
C ALA A 157 12.33 -6.40 -1.17
N GLY A 158 11.28 -7.08 -1.63
CA GLY A 158 10.20 -6.47 -2.40
C GLY A 158 9.04 -6.07 -1.49
N THR A 159 8.25 -5.08 -1.89
CA THR A 159 7.02 -4.69 -1.17
C THR A 159 5.86 -4.58 -2.15
N ILE A 160 4.68 -5.07 -1.75
CA ILE A 160 3.41 -4.91 -2.46
C ILE A 160 2.45 -4.06 -1.63
N LEU A 161 1.72 -3.19 -2.32
CA LEU A 161 0.66 -2.36 -1.75
C LEU A 161 -0.70 -2.94 -2.12
N VAL A 162 -1.48 -3.33 -1.12
CA VAL A 162 -2.88 -3.73 -1.29
C VAL A 162 -3.75 -2.57 -0.81
N GLN A 163 -4.44 -1.93 -1.74
CA GLN A 163 -5.37 -0.84 -1.47
C GLN A 163 -6.80 -1.37 -1.51
N VAL A 164 -7.43 -1.40 -0.35
CA VAL A 164 -8.85 -1.74 -0.19
C VAL A 164 -9.63 -0.44 -0.33
N GLU A 165 -10.23 -0.22 -1.49
CA GLU A 165 -11.03 0.97 -1.74
C GLU A 165 -12.44 0.78 -1.17
N SER A 166 -12.88 1.72 -0.34
CA SER A 166 -14.29 1.80 0.01
C SER A 166 -15.08 2.11 -1.26
N ILE A 167 -15.99 1.21 -1.61
CA ILE A 167 -16.82 1.32 -2.83
C ILE A 167 -17.63 2.63 -2.87
N CYS A 168 -17.87 3.25 -1.71
CA CYS A 168 -18.46 4.57 -1.63
C CYS A 168 -17.36 5.64 -1.56
N PRO A 169 -17.44 6.71 -2.38
CA PRO A 169 -16.55 7.86 -2.31
C PRO A 169 -16.54 8.50 -0.92
N THR A 170 -15.50 9.27 -0.61
CA THR A 170 -15.42 10.04 0.64
C THR A 170 -16.69 10.90 0.83
N GLY A 171 -17.34 10.78 2.00
CA GLY A 171 -18.60 11.45 2.31
C GLY A 171 -19.86 10.74 1.82
N TYR A 172 -19.75 9.46 1.44
CA TYR A 172 -20.88 8.59 1.08
C TYR A 172 -20.88 7.31 1.92
N SER A 173 -22.08 6.92 2.37
CA SER A 173 -22.37 5.73 3.17
C SER A 173 -23.07 4.65 2.33
N ARG A 174 -22.78 3.38 2.63
CA ARG A 174 -23.28 2.23 1.87
C ARG A 174 -24.60 1.68 2.43
N CYS A 175 -25.64 1.66 1.60
CA CYS A 175 -26.88 0.91 1.80
C CYS A 175 -26.62 -0.61 1.85
N ARG A 176 -27.54 -1.38 2.43
CA ARG A 176 -27.45 -2.84 2.51
C ARG A 176 -27.56 -3.50 1.12
N ASP A 177 -28.27 -2.87 0.18
CA ASP A 177 -28.32 -3.28 -1.24
C ASP A 177 -27.05 -2.95 -2.05
N GLY A 178 -26.07 -2.25 -1.44
CA GLY A 178 -24.81 -1.86 -2.09
C GLY A 178 -24.82 -0.47 -2.74
N THR A 179 -25.96 0.24 -2.74
CA THR A 179 -26.06 1.63 -3.20
C THR A 179 -25.27 2.56 -2.27
N CYS A 180 -24.65 3.60 -2.82
CA CYS A 180 -23.97 4.63 -2.03
C CYS A 180 -24.84 5.88 -1.99
N ILE A 181 -25.12 6.40 -0.80
CA ILE A 181 -25.82 7.67 -0.57
C ILE A 181 -24.89 8.61 0.22
N PRO A 182 -25.00 9.93 0.09
CA PRO A 182 -24.27 10.88 0.93
C PRO A 182 -24.38 10.57 2.43
N GLU A 183 -23.30 10.75 3.18
CA GLU A 183 -23.23 10.42 4.62
C GLU A 183 -24.27 11.18 5.45
N TYR A 184 -24.61 12.41 5.07
CA TYR A 184 -25.65 13.22 5.73
C TYR A 184 -27.08 12.69 5.53
N GLN A 185 -27.28 11.79 4.57
CA GLN A 185 -28.55 11.12 4.30
C GLN A 185 -28.67 9.80 5.05
N PHE A 186 -27.65 9.42 5.82
CA PHE A 186 -27.67 8.20 6.60
C PHE A 186 -28.14 8.54 8.02
N CYS A 187 -29.21 7.90 8.49
CA CYS A 187 -29.85 8.19 9.79
C CYS A 187 -30.39 9.62 9.94
N ASP A 188 -30.89 10.20 8.85
CA ASP A 188 -31.52 11.53 8.82
C ASP A 188 -33.05 11.48 9.02
N GLY A 189 -33.60 10.28 9.24
CA GLY A 189 -35.02 10.02 9.43
C GLY A 189 -35.80 9.86 8.13
N ILE A 190 -35.14 9.88 6.97
CA ILE A 190 -35.75 9.76 5.64
C ILE A 190 -35.11 8.56 4.92
N PRO A 191 -35.89 7.59 4.41
CA PRO A 191 -35.33 6.48 3.66
C PRO A 191 -34.89 6.94 2.26
N HIS A 192 -33.58 7.00 2.04
CA HIS A 192 -32.93 7.28 0.75
C HIS A 192 -32.41 6.01 0.08
N CYS A 193 -32.09 4.95 0.84
CA CYS A 193 -31.79 3.65 0.25
C CYS A 193 -33.06 3.00 -0.31
N ARG A 194 -32.94 2.24 -1.41
CA ARG A 194 -34.08 1.50 -2.01
C ARG A 194 -34.71 0.50 -1.03
N ASP A 195 -33.89 -0.06 -0.16
CA ASP A 195 -34.28 -0.98 0.89
C ASP A 195 -34.52 -0.30 2.26
N GLY A 196 -34.41 1.03 2.33
CA GLY A 196 -34.56 1.84 3.56
C GLY A 196 -33.52 1.52 4.63
N SER A 197 -32.41 0.89 4.26
CA SER A 197 -31.41 0.38 5.20
C SER A 197 -30.52 1.45 5.83
N ASP A 198 -30.60 2.67 5.34
CA ASP A 198 -30.03 3.89 5.92
C ASP A 198 -30.74 4.36 7.19
N GLU A 199 -32.00 3.96 7.38
CA GLU A 199 -32.82 4.32 8.56
C GLU A 199 -33.11 3.12 9.48
N ASP A 200 -32.38 2.02 9.30
CA ASP A 200 -32.54 0.85 10.15
C ASP A 200 -31.99 1.14 11.55
N LYS A 201 -32.84 0.93 12.57
CA LYS A 201 -32.47 1.08 14.00
C LYS A 201 -31.23 0.28 14.41
N LEU A 202 -30.92 -0.81 13.70
CA LEU A 202 -29.72 -1.61 13.98
C LEU A 202 -28.43 -0.95 13.47
N ARG A 203 -28.53 0.00 12.53
CA ARG A 203 -27.41 0.69 11.87
C ARG A 203 -27.29 2.15 12.28
N CYS A 204 -28.37 2.74 12.77
CA CYS A 204 -28.40 4.08 13.33
C CYS A 204 -28.19 4.03 14.85
N PRO A 205 -27.05 4.54 15.38
CA PRO A 205 -26.95 4.75 16.81
C PRO A 205 -28.02 5.77 17.21
N GLU A 206 -28.83 5.45 18.22
CA GLU A 206 -29.77 6.42 18.79
C GLU A 206 -28.96 7.62 19.26
N VAL A 207 -29.04 8.73 18.51
CA VAL A 207 -28.42 9.99 18.89
C VAL A 207 -29.08 10.38 20.21
N LYS A 208 -28.37 10.16 21.31
CA LYS A 208 -28.70 10.79 22.59
C LYS A 208 -28.45 12.27 22.41
N VAL A 209 -29.45 12.98 21.89
CA VAL A 209 -29.47 14.43 21.87
C VAL A 209 -29.44 14.86 23.35
N GLU A 210 -28.31 15.33 23.83
CA GLU A 210 -28.25 16.05 25.11
C GLU A 210 -29.00 17.36 24.92
N VAL A 211 -30.31 17.30 25.17
CA VAL A 211 -31.15 18.49 25.29
C VAL A 211 -30.69 19.21 26.57
N ARG A 212 -29.94 20.30 26.40
CA ARG A 212 -29.53 21.16 27.53
C ARG A 212 -30.67 22.10 27.86
N VAL A 213 -31.39 21.77 28.92
CA VAL A 213 -32.46 22.59 29.48
C VAL A 213 -31.85 23.78 30.22
N HIS A 214 -32.20 25.00 29.83
CA HIS A 214 -31.72 26.24 30.45
C HIS A 214 -32.83 26.94 31.23
N PHE A 215 -32.60 27.15 32.52
CA PHE A 215 -33.47 27.97 33.36
C PHE A 215 -33.07 29.44 33.28
N THR A 216 -34.04 30.32 33.05
CA THR A 216 -33.85 31.77 33.10
C THR A 216 -34.83 32.39 34.11
N PRO A 217 -34.33 33.09 35.15
CA PRO A 217 -32.92 33.31 35.48
C PRO A 217 -32.27 32.08 36.13
N GLY A 218 -30.96 31.87 35.89
CA GLY A 218 -30.22 30.70 36.37
C GLY A 218 -29.99 30.65 37.90
N GLU A 219 -30.15 31.76 38.61
CA GLU A 219 -30.13 31.83 40.07
C GLU A 219 -31.15 32.87 40.55
N LEU A 220 -31.94 32.55 41.57
CA LEU A 220 -32.97 33.44 42.11
C LEU A 220 -32.91 33.51 43.64
N ARG A 221 -32.77 34.72 44.19
CA ARG A 221 -32.79 34.99 45.63
C ARG A 221 -34.03 35.78 46.00
N ILE A 222 -34.89 35.21 46.84
CA ILE A 222 -36.19 35.78 47.22
C ILE A 222 -36.43 35.68 48.73
N GLN A 223 -37.11 36.69 49.27
CA GLN A 223 -37.51 36.76 50.67
C GLN A 223 -38.83 36.03 50.92
N PRO A 224 -39.12 35.61 52.16
CA PRO A 224 -40.35 34.88 52.49
C PRO A 224 -41.62 35.65 52.11
N GLY A 225 -42.55 34.98 51.41
CA GLY A 225 -43.87 35.52 51.03
C GLY A 225 -43.94 36.22 49.67
N ARG A 226 -42.85 36.25 48.88
CA ARG A 226 -42.85 36.82 47.51
C ARG A 226 -43.01 35.77 46.42
N SER A 227 -43.84 36.09 45.42
CA SER A 227 -44.00 35.31 44.19
C SER A 227 -42.83 35.52 43.24
N PHE A 228 -42.49 34.49 42.48
CA PHE A 228 -41.50 34.55 41.41
C PHE A 228 -41.94 33.75 40.18
N ARG A 229 -41.29 34.01 39.05
CA ARG A 229 -41.49 33.31 37.77
C ARG A 229 -40.13 32.97 37.18
N LEU A 230 -40.00 31.76 36.66
CA LEU A 230 -38.85 31.32 35.88
C LEU A 230 -39.34 30.61 34.62
N GLU A 231 -38.52 30.66 33.58
CA GLU A 231 -38.79 30.02 32.32
C GLU A 231 -37.74 28.93 32.07
N CYS A 232 -38.20 27.80 31.54
CA CYS A 232 -37.42 26.59 31.30
C CYS A 232 -37.58 26.26 29.81
N VAL A 233 -36.48 26.30 29.06
CA VAL A 233 -36.43 26.03 27.62
C VAL A 233 -35.32 25.04 27.30
#